data_AF-A0A2N5C3D9-F1
#
_entry.id   AF-A0A2N5C3D9-F1
#
_cell.length_a   1.000
_cell.length_b   1.000
_cell.length_c   1.000
_cell.angle_alpha   90.00
_cell.angle_beta   90.00
_cell.angle_gamma   90.00
#
_symmetry.space_group_name_H-M   'P 1'
#
loop_
_entity.id
_entity.type
_entity.pdbx_description
1 polymer ?
#
loop_
_entity_poly.entity_id
_entity_poly.type
_entity_poly.pdbx_seq_one_letter_code
_entity_poly.pdbx_strand_id
1 'polypeptide(L)'
;MPGNMPVLTCAIPKEKRHLLVSTYEQSNLGFGCIDLDEGRKLQTLRFQMGDLQFYFVADMLDATMWEAIDVWRTVGRLPFLFYVEKEDSWDASFVVVDAITGRLSNEAFRGGPDAVPSASTIYELHDLVLSEQLQKAATSDIPGMPLRHVFVNIMATYSVVQALMPERAAEMEARRQA
;
A
#
# COMPACT_ATOMS: atom_id res chain seq x y z
N MET A 1 -19.62 5.07 1.85
CA MET A 1 -18.77 3.86 1.97
C MET A 1 -19.10 3.19 3.29
N PRO A 2 -18.99 1.86 3.42
CA PRO A 2 -19.14 1.16 4.69
C PRO A 2 -18.18 1.73 5.75
N GLY A 3 -18.58 1.77 7.02
CA GLY A 3 -17.75 2.32 8.11
C GLY A 3 -16.48 1.52 8.40
N ASN A 4 -16.42 0.26 7.94
CA ASN A 4 -15.29 -0.66 8.09
C ASN A 4 -14.45 -0.80 6.81
N MET A 5 -14.56 0.15 5.87
CA MET A 5 -13.80 0.13 4.62
C MET A 5 -12.29 0.24 4.92
N PRO A 6 -11.45 -0.71 4.49
CA PRO A 6 -10.01 -0.59 4.64
C PRO A 6 -9.50 0.63 3.86
N VAL A 7 -8.56 1.38 4.43
CA VAL A 7 -7.98 2.58 3.82
C VAL A 7 -6.47 2.43 3.71
N LEU A 8 -5.92 2.68 2.53
CA LEU A 8 -4.47 2.75 2.37
C LEU A 8 -3.97 4.10 2.85
N THR A 9 -3.07 4.06 3.83
CA THR A 9 -2.52 5.26 4.45
C THR A 9 -1.08 5.46 4.02
N CYS A 10 -0.68 6.71 3.79
CA CYS A 10 0.70 7.06 3.48
C CYS A 10 1.05 8.35 4.23
N ALA A 11 2.14 8.29 5.00
CA ALA A 11 2.67 9.47 5.67
C ALA A 11 3.61 10.23 4.72
N ILE A 12 3.41 11.53 4.62
CA ILE A 12 4.15 12.44 3.74
C ILE A 12 4.94 13.38 4.65
N PRO A 13 6.27 13.27 4.67
CA PRO A 13 7.13 14.13 5.48
C PRO A 13 6.96 15.60 5.11
N LYS A 14 7.20 16.50 6.07
CA LYS A 14 7.05 17.95 5.89
C LYS A 14 7.82 18.46 4.67
N GLU A 15 9.00 17.91 4.40
CA GLU A 15 9.88 18.30 3.29
C GLU A 15 9.23 17.98 1.93
N LYS A 16 8.39 16.94 1.87
CA LYS A 16 7.72 16.44 0.67
C LYS A 16 6.30 16.97 0.48
N ARG A 17 5.77 17.75 1.44
CA ARG A 17 4.41 18.31 1.38
C ARG A 17 4.10 19.08 0.09
N HIS A 18 5.11 19.77 -0.45
CA HIS A 18 4.98 20.61 -1.64
C HIS A 18 4.65 19.79 -2.91
N LEU A 19 4.90 18.47 -2.89
CA LEU A 19 4.57 17.56 -3.99
C LEU A 19 3.06 17.39 -4.16
N LEU A 20 2.28 17.47 -3.06
CA LEU A 20 0.82 17.26 -3.07
C LEU A 20 0.00 18.50 -3.42
N VAL A 21 0.63 19.62 -3.78
CA VAL A 21 -0.05 20.91 -4.01
C VAL A 21 -0.74 20.97 -5.37
N SER A 22 -0.39 20.10 -6.31
CA SER A 22 -0.97 20.10 -7.66
C SER A 22 -2.33 19.40 -7.70
N THR A 23 -3.27 19.98 -8.44
CA THR A 23 -4.52 19.30 -8.79
C THR A 23 -4.22 18.31 -9.90
N TYR A 24 -4.42 17.02 -9.66
CA TYR A 24 -4.15 15.99 -10.64
C TYR A 24 -5.46 15.47 -11.23
N GLU A 25 -5.64 15.65 -12.53
CA GLU A 25 -6.83 15.19 -13.26
C GLU A 25 -6.70 13.73 -13.74
N GLN A 26 -5.46 13.25 -13.89
CA GLN A 26 -5.16 11.91 -14.36
C GLN A 26 -4.67 11.03 -13.22
N SER A 27 -5.24 9.85 -13.11
CA SER A 27 -4.78 8.82 -12.18
C SER A 27 -4.83 7.43 -12.81
N ASN A 28 -4.00 6.53 -12.29
CA ASN A 28 -4.01 5.13 -12.67
C ASN A 28 -3.82 4.24 -11.44
N LEU A 29 -4.43 3.05 -11.46
CA LEU A 29 -4.28 2.03 -10.43
C LEU A 29 -3.76 0.75 -11.08
N GLY A 30 -2.67 0.21 -10.56
CA GLY A 30 -2.04 -1.01 -11.04
C GLY A 30 -1.77 -2.00 -9.91
N PHE A 31 -1.92 -3.28 -10.21
CA PHE A 31 -1.50 -4.38 -9.33
C PHE A 31 -0.36 -5.12 -10.02
N GLY A 32 0.61 -5.60 -9.25
CA GLY A 32 1.78 -6.31 -9.77
C GLY A 32 2.43 -7.15 -8.69
N CYS A 33 3.45 -7.91 -9.04
CA CYS A 33 4.23 -8.67 -8.08
C CYS A 33 5.73 -8.39 -8.26
N ILE A 34 6.48 -8.53 -7.17
CA ILE A 34 7.94 -8.52 -7.18
C ILE A 34 8.38 -9.91 -6.74
N ASP A 35 9.28 -10.51 -7.52
CA ASP A 35 9.90 -11.78 -7.16
C ASP A 35 11.00 -11.53 -6.11
N LEU A 36 10.97 -12.34 -5.06
CA LEU A 36 12.05 -12.45 -4.07
C LEU A 36 12.76 -13.80 -4.25
N ASP A 37 13.79 -14.01 -3.45
CA ASP A 37 14.51 -15.28 -3.42
C ASP A 37 13.61 -16.46 -2.98
N GLU A 38 14.00 -17.66 -3.40
CA GLU A 38 13.36 -18.94 -3.03
C GLU A 38 11.88 -19.05 -3.46
N GLY A 39 11.48 -18.34 -4.53
CA GLY A 39 10.10 -18.33 -5.00
C GLY A 39 9.17 -17.45 -4.16
N ARG A 40 9.75 -16.72 -3.19
CA ARG A 40 9.19 -15.57 -2.47
C ARG A 40 8.48 -14.61 -3.44
N LYS A 41 7.32 -14.05 -3.10
CA LYS A 41 6.71 -12.95 -3.87
C LYS A 41 6.16 -11.88 -2.97
N LEU A 42 6.29 -10.63 -3.40
CA LEU A 42 5.60 -9.49 -2.81
C LEU A 42 4.45 -9.05 -3.71
N GLN A 43 3.34 -8.68 -3.10
CA GLN A 43 2.26 -7.98 -3.76
C GLN A 43 2.59 -6.50 -3.84
N THR A 44 2.33 -5.89 -5.00
CA THR A 44 2.41 -4.44 -5.18
C THR A 44 1.07 -3.88 -5.63
N LEU A 45 0.69 -2.76 -5.02
CA LEU A 45 -0.36 -1.88 -5.50
C LEU A 45 0.31 -0.54 -5.82
N ARG A 46 0.10 -0.07 -7.05
CA ARG A 46 0.62 1.19 -7.57
C ARG A 46 -0.56 2.12 -7.79
N PHE A 47 -0.53 3.25 -7.13
CA PHE A 47 -1.43 4.35 -7.41
C PHE A 47 -0.62 5.49 -7.98
N GLN A 48 -0.89 5.87 -9.23
CA GLN A 48 -0.31 7.06 -9.83
C GLN A 48 -1.35 8.16 -9.90
N MET A 49 -0.96 9.36 -9.48
CA MET A 49 -1.77 10.57 -9.54
C MET A 49 -0.90 11.67 -10.17
N GLY A 50 -1.15 11.94 -11.45
CA GLY A 50 -0.28 12.77 -12.29
C GLY A 50 1.17 12.30 -12.31
N ASP A 51 2.08 13.15 -11.84
CA ASP A 51 3.52 12.89 -11.81
C ASP A 51 4.02 12.22 -10.52
N LEU A 52 3.10 11.89 -9.60
CA LEU A 52 3.41 11.17 -8.37
C LEU A 52 2.94 9.72 -8.45
N GLN A 53 3.78 8.79 -8.00
CA GLN A 53 3.41 7.38 -7.89
C GLN A 53 3.62 6.88 -6.47
N PHE A 54 2.68 6.09 -5.98
CA PHE A 54 2.65 5.51 -4.65
C PHE A 54 2.62 3.99 -4.79
N TYR A 55 3.72 3.34 -4.40
CA TYR A 55 3.76 1.91 -4.18
C TYR A 55 3.32 1.60 -2.76
N PHE A 56 2.47 0.59 -2.65
CA PHE A 56 2.14 -0.11 -1.43
C PHE A 56 2.54 -1.56 -1.64
N VAL A 57 3.43 -2.06 -0.78
CA VAL A 57 4.05 -3.37 -0.90
C VAL A 57 3.71 -4.19 0.33
N ALA A 58 3.29 -5.44 0.13
CA ALA A 58 3.05 -6.40 1.21
C ALA A 58 3.56 -7.78 0.80
N ASP A 59 3.69 -8.68 1.77
CA ASP A 59 3.90 -10.10 1.50
C ASP A 59 2.69 -10.65 0.72
N MET A 60 2.94 -11.45 -0.32
CA MET A 60 1.89 -12.09 -1.11
C MET A 60 1.02 -13.06 -0.29
N LEU A 61 1.53 -13.57 0.84
CA LEU A 61 0.82 -14.46 1.74
C LEU A 61 0.00 -13.71 2.82
N ASP A 62 0.02 -12.38 2.84
CA ASP A 62 -0.71 -11.59 3.83
C ASP A 62 -2.24 -11.69 3.61
N ALA A 63 -2.90 -12.51 4.43
CA ALA A 63 -4.35 -12.70 4.38
C ALA A 63 -5.13 -11.39 4.65
N THR A 64 -4.65 -10.53 5.55
CA THR A 64 -5.30 -9.25 5.89
C THR A 64 -5.28 -8.30 4.68
N MET A 65 -4.17 -8.26 3.94
CA MET A 65 -4.08 -7.51 2.69
C MET A 65 -5.10 -8.04 1.67
N TRP A 66 -5.17 -9.35 1.48
CA TRP A 66 -6.10 -9.93 0.51
C TRP A 66 -7.57 -9.70 0.88
N GLU A 67 -7.93 -9.79 2.16
CA GLU A 67 -9.26 -9.40 2.64
C GLU A 67 -9.58 -7.95 2.31
N ALA A 68 -8.61 -7.04 2.46
CA ALA A 68 -8.80 -5.64 2.10
C ALA A 68 -9.04 -5.45 0.60
N ILE A 69 -8.28 -6.15 -0.25
CA ILE A 69 -8.46 -6.17 -1.71
C ILE A 69 -9.86 -6.69 -2.08
N ASP A 70 -10.31 -7.76 -1.44
CA ASP A 70 -11.64 -8.34 -1.68
C ASP A 70 -12.76 -7.36 -1.33
N VAL A 71 -12.64 -6.63 -0.22
CA VAL A 71 -13.59 -5.58 0.17
C VAL A 71 -13.60 -4.43 -0.84
N TRP A 72 -12.43 -3.93 -1.25
CA TRP A 72 -12.32 -2.84 -2.23
C TRP A 72 -12.99 -3.21 -3.55
N ARG A 73 -12.76 -4.44 -4.04
CA ARG A 73 -13.35 -4.94 -5.29
C ARG A 73 -14.85 -5.15 -5.17
N THR A 74 -15.33 -5.67 -4.04
CA THR A 74 -16.76 -5.88 -3.79
C THR A 74 -17.53 -4.56 -3.78
N VAL A 75 -16.95 -3.52 -3.16
CA VAL A 75 -17.55 -2.18 -3.10
C VAL A 75 -17.31 -1.39 -4.40
N GLY A 76 -16.30 -1.76 -5.18
CA GLY A 76 -15.88 -1.06 -6.39
C GLY A 76 -15.12 0.24 -6.12
N ARG A 77 -14.65 0.47 -4.89
CA ARG A 77 -13.98 1.70 -4.46
C ARG A 77 -12.72 1.39 -3.68
N LEU A 78 -11.69 2.20 -3.85
CA LEU A 78 -10.44 2.05 -3.11
C LEU A 78 -10.01 3.42 -2.54
N PRO A 79 -10.10 3.61 -1.21
CA PRO A 79 -9.74 4.86 -0.56
C PRO A 79 -8.26 4.92 -0.16
N PHE A 80 -7.66 6.09 -0.39
CA PHE A 80 -6.33 6.48 0.06
C PHE A 80 -6.43 7.66 1.03
N LEU A 81 -5.58 7.66 2.06
CA LEU A 81 -5.46 8.75 3.01
C LEU A 81 -3.99 9.13 3.18
N PHE A 82 -3.65 10.33 2.71
CA PHE A 82 -2.31 10.89 2.81
C PHE A 82 -2.25 11.80 4.05
N TYR A 83 -1.48 11.38 5.05
CA TYR A 83 -1.19 12.19 6.22
C TYR A 83 0.01 13.07 5.92
N VAL A 84 -0.16 14.39 5.91
CA VAL A 84 0.89 15.34 5.54
C VAL A 84 1.40 16.05 6.78
N GLU A 85 2.67 15.85 7.09
CA GLU A 85 3.29 16.43 8.27
C GLU A 85 3.43 17.96 8.16
N LYS A 86 3.10 18.65 9.24
CA LYS A 86 3.32 20.09 9.47
C LYS A 86 4.25 20.26 10.68
N GLU A 87 4.55 21.51 11.06
CA GLU A 87 5.46 21.80 12.18
C GLU A 87 5.03 21.14 13.49
N ASP A 88 3.77 21.33 13.87
CA ASP A 88 3.23 20.81 15.14
C ASP A 88 1.91 20.03 14.94
N SER A 89 1.62 19.59 13.72
CA SER A 89 0.34 18.95 13.39
C SER A 89 0.43 18.09 12.13
N TRP A 90 -0.67 17.42 11.78
CA TRP A 90 -0.83 16.67 10.54
C TRP A 90 -2.02 17.23 9.76
N ASP A 91 -1.87 17.33 8.45
CA ASP A 91 -2.98 17.44 7.51
C ASP A 91 -3.40 16.07 6.99
N ALA A 92 -4.57 16.02 6.36
CA ALA A 92 -5.08 14.82 5.73
C ALA A 92 -5.64 15.14 4.34
N SER A 93 -5.17 14.43 3.32
CA SER A 93 -5.79 14.43 1.99
C SER A 93 -6.39 13.05 1.72
N PHE A 94 -7.67 13.04 1.37
CA PHE A 94 -8.43 11.81 1.13
C PHE A 94 -8.78 11.70 -0.35
N VAL A 95 -8.41 10.57 -0.96
CA VAL A 95 -8.64 10.29 -2.38
C VAL A 95 -9.36 8.96 -2.50
N VAL A 96 -10.38 8.89 -3.35
CA VAL A 96 -11.09 7.63 -3.65
C VAL A 96 -11.06 7.40 -5.14
N VAL A 97 -10.64 6.21 -5.55
CA VAL A 97 -10.66 5.78 -6.95
C VAL A 97 -11.56 4.58 -7.14
N ASP A 98 -11.88 4.28 -8.40
CA ASP A 98 -12.52 3.02 -8.76
C ASP A 98 -11.56 1.86 -8.47
N ALA A 99 -12.07 0.82 -7.80
CA ALA A 99 -11.29 -0.40 -7.62
C ALA A 99 -11.15 -1.14 -8.96
N ILE A 100 -10.04 -1.85 -9.12
CA ILE A 100 -9.82 -2.71 -10.29
C ILE A 100 -10.89 -3.81 -10.37
N THR A 101 -11.37 -4.06 -11.58
CA THR A 101 -12.38 -5.10 -11.86
C THR A 101 -11.72 -6.29 -12.55
N GLY A 102 -12.39 -7.46 -12.49
CA GLY A 102 -11.86 -8.69 -13.08
C GLY A 102 -10.79 -9.37 -12.22
N ARG A 103 -10.29 -10.52 -12.71
CA ARG A 103 -9.36 -11.38 -11.97
C ARG A 103 -7.97 -10.76 -11.93
N LEU A 104 -7.37 -10.67 -10.74
CA LEU A 104 -5.97 -10.26 -10.61
C LEU A 104 -5.07 -11.45 -10.88
N SER A 105 -4.06 -11.29 -11.74
CA SER A 105 -3.07 -12.35 -12.02
C SER A 105 -2.40 -12.86 -10.74
N ASN A 106 -2.20 -11.98 -9.78
CA ASN A 106 -1.53 -12.27 -8.53
C ASN A 106 -2.35 -13.18 -7.59
N GLU A 107 -3.67 -13.31 -7.81
CA GLU A 107 -4.50 -14.24 -7.03
C GLU A 107 -3.99 -15.68 -7.13
N ALA A 108 -3.25 -16.03 -8.20
CA ALA A 108 -2.62 -17.33 -8.35
C ALA A 108 -1.56 -17.64 -7.27
N PHE A 109 -1.04 -16.62 -6.59
CA PHE A 109 -0.02 -16.73 -5.54
C PHE A 109 -0.58 -16.47 -4.14
N ARG A 110 -1.89 -16.22 -4.01
CA ARG A 110 -2.54 -15.98 -2.71
C ARG A 110 -2.39 -17.20 -1.82
N GLY A 111 -1.96 -16.97 -0.57
CA GLY A 111 -1.89 -17.99 0.47
C GLY A 111 -3.27 -18.45 0.94
N GLY A 112 -3.30 -19.54 1.72
CA GLY A 112 -4.51 -19.94 2.44
C GLY A 112 -4.94 -18.91 3.50
N PRO A 113 -6.13 -19.06 4.10
CA PRO A 113 -6.65 -18.12 5.09
C PRO A 113 -5.75 -18.00 6.34
N ASP A 114 -5.03 -19.07 6.69
CA ASP A 114 -4.11 -19.11 7.83
C ASP A 114 -2.65 -18.75 7.45
N ALA A 115 -2.42 -18.29 6.22
CA ALA A 115 -1.08 -17.90 5.78
C ALA A 115 -0.68 -16.60 6.48
N VAL A 116 0.50 -16.62 7.09
CA VAL A 116 1.09 -15.47 7.79
C VAL A 116 2.42 -15.14 7.13
N PRO A 117 2.73 -13.84 6.91
CA PRO A 117 4.04 -13.43 6.44
C PRO A 117 5.17 -13.96 7.33
N SER A 118 6.26 -14.44 6.74
CA SER A 118 7.44 -14.84 7.53
C SER A 118 8.22 -13.60 7.98
N ALA A 119 8.92 -13.70 9.12
CA ALA A 119 9.80 -12.62 9.57
C ALA A 119 10.87 -12.27 8.51
N SER A 120 11.40 -13.26 7.80
CA SER A 120 12.38 -13.04 6.72
C SER A 120 11.82 -12.21 5.58
N THR A 121 10.60 -12.50 5.11
CA THR A 121 9.97 -11.72 4.04
C THR A 121 9.69 -10.29 4.49
N ILE A 122 9.34 -10.09 5.76
CA ILE A 122 9.13 -8.75 6.29
C ILE A 122 10.46 -7.94 6.33
N TYR A 123 11.57 -8.56 6.73
CA TYR A 123 12.89 -7.90 6.68
C TYR A 123 13.28 -7.54 5.25
N GLU A 124 13.10 -8.45 4.29
CA GLU A 124 13.39 -8.19 2.88
C GLU A 124 12.48 -7.09 2.30
N LEU A 125 11.21 -7.06 2.70
CA LEU A 125 10.29 -6.00 2.32
C LEU A 125 10.77 -4.65 2.88
N HIS A 126 11.19 -4.62 4.14
CA HIS A 126 11.77 -3.42 4.75
C HIS A 126 13.03 -2.95 4.03
N ASP A 127 13.96 -3.86 3.73
CA ASP A 127 15.19 -3.56 2.99
C ASP A 127 14.90 -3.05 1.58
N LEU A 128 13.92 -3.64 0.88
CA LEU A 128 13.47 -3.18 -0.42
C LEU A 128 13.00 -1.72 -0.36
N VAL A 129 12.16 -1.37 0.62
CA VAL A 129 11.65 0.01 0.78
C VAL A 129 12.79 1.00 1.08
N LEU A 130 13.75 0.62 1.93
CA LEU A 130 14.88 1.48 2.30
C LEU A 130 15.94 1.62 1.19
N SER A 131 16.10 0.62 0.34
CA SER A 131 17.14 0.60 -0.70
C SER A 131 16.96 1.63 -1.83
N GLU A 132 15.78 2.22 -1.92
CA GLU A 132 15.33 3.08 -3.03
C GLU A 132 15.33 2.41 -4.42
N GLN A 133 15.53 1.08 -4.50
CA GLN A 133 15.61 0.38 -5.79
C GLN A 133 14.28 0.48 -6.55
N LEU A 134 13.16 0.34 -5.84
CA LEU A 134 11.84 0.40 -6.46
C LEU A 134 11.52 1.80 -6.98
N GLN A 135 11.94 2.84 -6.27
CA GLN A 135 11.82 4.25 -6.67
C GLN A 135 12.60 4.51 -7.97
N LYS A 136 13.80 3.93 -8.10
CA LYS A 136 14.66 4.08 -9.28
C LYS A 136 14.17 3.27 -10.49
N ALA A 137 13.57 2.11 -10.25
CA ALA A 137 13.04 1.23 -11.29
C ALA A 137 11.61 1.58 -11.74
N ALA A 138 10.91 2.42 -10.98
CA ALA A 138 9.54 2.82 -11.27
C ALA A 138 9.43 3.50 -12.64
N THR A 139 8.38 3.12 -13.37
CA THR A 139 8.00 3.74 -14.64
C THR A 139 6.58 4.26 -14.53
N SER A 140 6.26 5.26 -15.35
CA SER A 140 4.93 5.85 -15.36
C SER A 140 3.91 4.89 -15.95
N ASP A 141 2.81 4.71 -15.23
CA ASP A 141 1.62 4.00 -15.68
C ASP A 141 0.68 4.90 -16.51
N ILE A 142 0.95 6.21 -16.58
CA ILE A 142 0.17 7.16 -17.36
C ILE A 142 0.98 7.58 -18.60
N PRO A 143 0.54 7.25 -19.83
CA PRO A 143 1.26 7.59 -21.06
C PRO A 143 1.57 9.09 -21.17
N GLY A 144 2.83 9.42 -21.43
CA GLY A 144 3.29 10.81 -21.60
C GLY A 144 3.47 11.60 -20.31
N MET A 145 3.27 10.99 -19.13
CA MET A 145 3.39 11.64 -17.83
C MET A 145 4.68 11.19 -17.13
N PRO A 146 5.79 11.94 -17.18
CA PRO A 146 7.01 11.55 -16.47
C PRO A 146 6.80 11.60 -14.95
N LEU A 147 7.38 10.64 -14.23
CA LEU A 147 7.33 10.62 -12.77
C LEU A 147 8.28 11.66 -12.20
N ARG A 148 7.75 12.55 -11.34
CA ARG A 148 8.53 13.50 -10.55
C ARG A 148 8.99 12.88 -9.24
N HIS A 149 8.14 12.09 -8.59
CA HIS A 149 8.47 11.46 -7.32
C HIS A 149 7.73 10.13 -7.11
N VAL A 150 8.40 9.18 -6.46
CA VAL A 150 7.84 7.88 -6.10
C VAL A 150 7.91 7.67 -4.59
N PHE A 151 6.76 7.38 -3.99
CA PHE A 151 6.64 6.96 -2.60
C PHE A 151 6.54 5.44 -2.57
N VAL A 152 7.32 4.79 -1.71
CA VAL A 152 7.24 3.34 -1.50
C VAL A 152 6.89 3.11 -0.05
N ASN A 153 5.80 2.37 0.18
CA ASN A 153 5.22 2.14 1.49
C ASN A 153 5.06 0.65 1.73
N ILE A 154 5.33 0.23 2.96
CA ILE A 154 4.96 -1.08 3.46
C ILE A 154 3.48 -1.03 3.84
N MET A 155 2.68 -1.99 3.40
CA MET A 155 1.34 -2.17 3.94
C MET A 155 1.46 -2.74 5.36
N ALA A 156 1.34 -1.87 6.36
CA ALA A 156 1.32 -2.26 7.77
C ALA A 156 -0.05 -2.87 8.13
N THR A 157 -0.29 -4.10 7.67
CA THR A 157 -1.48 -4.86 8.04
C THR A 157 -1.40 -5.33 9.49
N TYR A 158 -2.53 -5.77 10.05
CA TYR A 158 -2.56 -6.36 11.38
C TYR A 158 -1.59 -7.56 11.48
N SER A 159 -1.55 -8.43 10.47
CA SER A 159 -0.63 -9.58 10.41
C SER A 159 0.85 -9.15 10.44
N VAL A 160 1.21 -8.10 9.70
CA VAL A 160 2.58 -7.56 9.71
C VAL A 160 2.92 -6.92 11.05
N VAL A 161 2.00 -6.13 11.63
CA VAL A 161 2.21 -5.53 12.96
C VAL A 161 2.31 -6.61 14.03
N GLN A 162 1.51 -7.67 13.96
CA GLN A 162 1.60 -8.80 14.89
C GLN A 162 2.95 -9.52 14.79
N ALA A 163 3.47 -9.71 13.58
CA ALA A 163 4.76 -10.35 13.37
C ALA A 163 5.95 -9.48 13.85
N LEU A 164 5.90 -8.16 13.67
CA LEU A 164 7.00 -7.24 14.00
C LEU A 164 6.93 -6.65 15.41
N MET A 165 5.72 -6.39 15.90
CA MET A 165 5.43 -5.62 17.10
C MET A 165 4.24 -6.24 17.85
N PRO A 166 4.39 -7.46 18.41
CA PRO A 166 3.28 -8.21 18.99
C PRO A 166 2.56 -7.47 20.13
N GLU A 167 3.28 -6.64 20.91
CA GLU A 167 2.68 -5.81 21.95
C GLU A 167 1.73 -4.73 21.38
N ARG A 168 2.08 -4.12 20.24
CA ARG A 168 1.19 -3.17 19.55
C ARG A 168 -0.01 -3.85 18.89
N ALA A 169 0.17 -5.07 18.39
CA ALA A 169 -0.94 -5.82 17.83
C ALA A 169 -2.02 -6.12 18.88
N ALA A 170 -1.64 -6.45 20.11
CA ALA A 170 -2.57 -6.63 21.21
C ALA A 170 -3.39 -5.36 21.50
N GLU A 171 -2.78 -4.18 21.44
CA GLU A 171 -3.48 -2.89 21.58
C GLU A 171 -4.44 -2.60 20.42
N MET A 172 -4.05 -2.94 19.19
CA MET A 172 -4.90 -2.75 18.00
C MET A 172 -6.12 -3.67 18.02
N GLU A 173 -5.95 -4.93 18.43
CA GLU A 173 -7.05 -5.90 18.54
C GLU A 173 -8.06 -5.48 19.62
N ALA A 174 -7.58 -5.01 20.78
CA ALA A 174 -8.43 -4.48 21.84
C ALA A 174 -9.28 -3.28 21.38
N ARG A 175 -8.76 -2.45 20.45
CA ARG A 175 -9.51 -1.33 19.85
C ARG A 175 -10.49 -1.76 18.75
N ARG A 176 -10.25 -2.90 18.10
CA ARG A 176 -11.15 -3.46 17.07
C ARG A 176 -12.40 -4.10 17.69
N GLN A 177 -12.28 -4.59 18.93
CA GLN A 177 -13.35 -5.27 19.68
C GLN A 177 -14.18 -4.33 20.58
N ALA A 178 -13.76 -3.07 20.74
CA ALA A 178 -14.44 -2.04 21.51
C ALA A 178 -15.39 -1.21 20.63
#